data_AF-A0A3B0K658-F1
#
_entry.id   AF-A0A3B0K658-F1
#
_cell.length_a   1.000
_cell.length_b   1.000
_cell.length_c   1.000
_cell.angle_alpha   90.00
_cell.angle_beta   90.00
_cell.angle_gamma   90.00
#
_symmetry.space_group_name_H-M   'P 1'
#
loop_
_entity.id
_entity.type
_entity.pdbx_description
1 polymer ?
#
loop_
_entity_poly.entity_id
_entity_poly.type
_entity_poly.pdbx_seq_one_letter_code
_entity_poly.pdbx_strand_id
1 'polypeptide(L)'
;MPKTASSLLLYILIASQLQKSLTSDSSATLSTESSESQCGGYCFTALKPILDHIAANQQRWNACDATNQQCEAKLERIESQLVVLQEKVSAIEAVKTPEGNLVVIPKAKKLENFVQIGSRFFYIEQHHRVNWFAATNICRQMGGHLASPSSEKEWSAIKERLTRGRNYWLGISDLATEGLYLSQATGNMASYLSWSSGEPNNHNNKENCVELRSDSDFLMNDIECTYKTYFICEAANES
;
A
#
# COMPACT_ATOMS: atom_id res chain seq x y z
N MET A 1 20.33 15.66 50.63
CA MET A 1 20.66 17.11 50.71
C MET A 1 19.81 17.85 49.68
N PRO A 2 19.24 19.01 50.03
CA PRO A 2 17.83 19.31 49.77
C PRO A 2 17.60 20.07 48.45
N LYS A 3 16.71 19.56 47.58
CA LYS A 3 16.17 20.27 46.40
C LYS A 3 14.66 20.52 46.48
N THR A 4 14.02 20.27 47.62
CA THR A 4 12.56 20.38 47.77
C THR A 4 12.09 21.74 48.31
N ALA A 5 12.97 22.56 48.90
CA ALA A 5 12.58 23.84 49.48
C ALA A 5 12.34 24.95 48.43
N SER A 6 13.09 24.96 47.33
CA SER A 6 13.01 26.02 46.31
C SER A 6 11.74 25.93 45.45
N SER A 7 11.22 24.72 45.23
CA SER A 7 10.01 24.49 44.43
C SER A 7 8.72 24.81 45.20
N LEU A 8 8.70 24.58 46.52
CA LEU A 8 7.58 24.98 47.38
C LEU A 8 7.46 26.50 47.55
N LEU A 9 8.57 27.23 47.63
CA LEU A 9 8.56 28.70 47.72
C LEU A 9 7.99 29.36 46.46
N LEU A 10 8.28 28.80 45.28
CA LEU A 10 7.75 29.31 44.01
C LEU A 10 6.23 29.07 43.88
N TYR A 11 5.74 27.91 44.32
CA TYR A 11 4.30 27.62 44.33
C TYR A 11 3.52 28.47 45.34
N ILE A 12 4.09 28.75 46.52
CA ILE A 12 3.46 29.60 47.54
C ILE A 12 3.41 31.07 47.07
N LEU A 13 4.46 31.56 46.40
CA LEU A 13 4.45 32.91 45.83
C LEU A 13 3.40 33.06 44.73
N ILE A 14 3.26 32.09 43.83
CA ILE A 14 2.24 32.09 42.77
C ILE A 14 0.83 32.02 43.38
N ALA A 15 0.60 31.17 44.39
CA ALA A 15 -0.70 31.09 45.09
C ALA A 15 -1.06 32.38 45.85
N SER A 16 -0.08 33.05 46.47
CA SER A 16 -0.32 34.32 47.19
C SER A 16 -0.70 35.50 46.27
N GLN A 17 -0.25 35.47 45.01
CA GLN A 17 -0.61 36.47 44.00
C GLN A 17 -1.97 36.18 43.37
N LEU A 18 -2.36 34.90 43.27
CA LEU A 18 -3.69 34.50 42.80
C LEU A 18 -4.80 34.75 43.85
N GLN A 19 -4.52 34.61 45.15
CA GLN A 19 -5.51 34.88 46.20
C GLN A 19 -5.84 36.37 46.35
N LYS A 20 -4.87 37.28 46.13
CA LYS A 20 -5.09 38.73 46.15
C LYS A 20 -5.99 39.23 45.01
N SER A 21 -6.09 38.47 43.91
CA SER A 21 -6.93 38.83 42.77
C SER A 21 -8.40 38.45 42.95
N LEU A 22 -8.77 37.69 43.99
CA LEU A 22 -10.12 37.12 44.15
C LEU A 22 -10.89 37.64 45.38
N THR A 23 -10.33 38.58 46.16
CA THR A 23 -11.05 39.20 47.29
C THR A 23 -10.91 40.72 47.29
N SER A 24 -11.72 41.40 46.47
CA SER A 24 -12.25 42.71 46.85
C SER A 24 -13.61 42.90 46.19
N ASP A 25 -14.66 42.41 46.86
CA ASP A 25 -16.02 42.80 46.53
C ASP A 25 -16.40 44.04 47.35
N SER A 26 -16.76 45.09 46.60
CA SER A 26 -17.67 46.21 46.89
C SER A 26 -17.76 46.80 48.31
N SER A 27 -17.20 48.01 48.48
CA SER A 27 -17.93 49.18 48.99
C SER A 27 -17.04 50.43 48.97
N ALA A 28 -17.25 51.31 47.99
CA ALA A 28 -17.13 52.77 48.10
C ALA A 28 -17.37 53.40 46.72
N THR A 29 -18.55 53.98 46.54
CA THR A 29 -18.84 54.89 45.44
C THR A 29 -17.95 56.14 45.53
N LEU A 30 -17.09 56.36 44.54
CA LEU A 30 -16.67 57.71 44.13
C LEU A 30 -16.29 57.73 42.65
N SER A 31 -16.93 58.67 41.95
CA SER A 31 -17.01 58.81 40.51
C SER A 31 -15.68 59.16 39.85
N THR A 32 -15.22 58.30 38.94
CA THR A 32 -14.61 58.65 37.64
C THR A 32 -14.69 57.39 36.76
N GLU A 33 -15.60 57.35 35.78
CA GLU A 33 -15.50 56.38 34.69
C GLU A 33 -14.23 56.68 33.91
N SER A 34 -13.13 56.02 34.26
CA SER A 34 -11.86 56.14 33.59
C SER A 34 -11.93 55.37 32.27
N SER A 35 -11.58 56.06 31.19
CA SER A 35 -11.29 55.57 29.84
C SER A 35 -10.44 54.29 29.73
N GLU A 36 -9.84 53.81 30.82
CA GLU A 36 -8.99 52.61 30.89
C GLU A 36 -9.73 51.28 30.68
N SER A 37 -11.00 51.14 31.12
CA SER A 37 -11.78 49.90 30.92
C SER A 37 -12.25 49.71 29.47
N GLN A 38 -12.45 50.81 28.74
CA GLN A 38 -12.80 50.80 27.32
C GLN A 38 -11.59 50.48 26.43
N CYS A 39 -10.39 50.97 26.80
CA CYS A 39 -9.15 50.63 26.09
C CYS A 39 -8.84 49.11 26.16
N GLY A 40 -9.05 48.48 27.32
CA GLY A 40 -8.85 47.02 27.47
C GLY A 40 -9.76 46.19 26.57
N GLY A 41 -11.05 46.53 26.51
CA GLY A 41 -12.03 45.86 25.64
C GLY A 41 -11.74 46.06 24.14
N TYR A 42 -11.33 47.27 23.76
CA TYR A 42 -10.91 47.56 22.38
C TYR A 42 -9.64 46.79 22.00
N CYS A 43 -8.60 46.79 22.85
CA CYS A 43 -7.36 46.05 22.63
C CYS A 43 -7.61 44.54 22.51
N PHE A 44 -8.46 43.96 23.37
CA PHE A 44 -8.82 42.55 23.26
C PHE A 44 -9.57 42.26 21.95
N THR A 45 -10.50 43.12 21.53
CA THR A 45 -11.23 42.96 20.27
C THR A 45 -10.29 43.03 19.06
N ALA A 46 -9.31 43.92 19.09
CA ALA A 46 -8.29 44.04 18.04
C ALA A 46 -7.31 42.84 18.02
N LEU A 47 -6.97 42.27 19.18
CA LEU A 47 -6.04 41.15 19.30
C LEU A 47 -6.70 39.77 19.15
N LYS A 48 -8.02 39.67 19.38
CA LYS A 48 -8.77 38.40 19.34
C LYS A 48 -8.55 37.61 18.04
N PRO A 49 -8.57 38.19 16.82
CA PRO A 49 -8.30 37.44 15.60
C PRO A 49 -6.91 36.79 15.61
N ILE A 50 -5.90 37.48 16.15
CA ILE A 50 -4.53 36.96 16.25
C ILE A 50 -4.46 35.81 17.26
N LEU A 51 -5.12 35.95 18.41
CA LEU A 51 -5.19 34.89 19.43
C LEU A 51 -5.92 33.65 18.90
N ASP A 52 -7.04 33.84 18.18
CA ASP A 52 -7.78 32.76 17.54
C ASP A 52 -6.92 32.07 16.46
N HIS A 53 -6.14 32.83 15.68
CA HIS A 53 -5.17 32.29 14.73
C HIS A 53 -4.06 31.47 15.40
N ILE A 54 -3.53 31.94 16.54
CA ILE A 54 -2.52 31.21 17.32
C ILE A 54 -3.11 29.89 17.84
N ALA A 55 -4.33 29.93 18.39
CA ALA A 55 -5.02 28.72 18.87
C ALA A 55 -5.27 27.72 17.74
N ALA A 56 -5.73 28.19 16.57
CA ALA A 56 -5.92 27.35 15.39
C ALA A 56 -4.61 26.72 14.91
N ASN A 57 -3.51 27.48 14.90
CA ASN A 57 -2.19 26.97 14.53
C ASN A 57 -1.64 25.96 15.54
N GLN A 58 -1.90 26.15 16.84
CA GLN A 58 -1.53 25.16 17.85
C GLN A 58 -2.25 23.82 17.62
N GLN A 59 -3.54 23.84 17.31
CA GLN A 59 -4.29 22.62 17.00
C GLN A 59 -3.74 21.91 15.75
N ARG A 60 -3.41 22.68 14.70
CA ARG A 60 -2.78 22.13 13.48
C ARG A 60 -1.42 21.53 13.77
N TRP A 61 -0.62 22.16 14.62
CA TRP A 61 0.69 21.65 15.03
C TRP A 61 0.55 20.33 15.79
N ASN A 62 -0.36 20.25 16.76
CA ASN A 62 -0.63 19.03 17.51
C ASN A 62 -1.07 17.87 16.59
N ALA A 63 -1.91 18.15 15.59
CA ALA A 63 -2.34 17.14 14.62
C ALA A 63 -1.19 16.67 13.70
N CYS A 64 -0.31 17.58 13.30
CA CYS A 64 0.90 17.26 12.57
C CYS A 64 1.84 16.39 13.41
N ASP A 65 2.04 16.73 14.68
CA ASP A 65 2.89 15.99 15.62
C ASP A 65 2.37 14.55 15.83
N ALA A 66 1.06 14.38 16.03
CA ALA A 66 0.44 13.06 16.12
C ALA A 66 0.63 12.23 14.84
N THR A 67 0.55 12.87 13.67
CA THR A 67 0.81 12.21 12.37
C THR A 67 2.29 11.82 12.25
N ASN A 68 3.21 12.67 12.69
CA ASN A 68 4.63 12.40 12.68
C ASN A 68 4.97 11.20 13.58
N GLN A 69 4.44 11.15 14.80
CA GLN A 69 4.57 10.01 15.71
C GLN A 69 4.02 8.71 15.10
N GLN A 70 2.90 8.79 14.37
CA GLN A 70 2.35 7.62 13.67
C GLN A 70 3.28 7.15 12.53
N CYS A 71 3.92 8.07 11.81
CA CYS A 71 4.90 7.74 10.77
C CYS A 71 6.16 7.12 11.37
N GLU A 72 6.67 7.66 12.47
CA GLU A 72 7.81 7.11 13.21
C GLU A 72 7.52 5.66 13.66
N ALA A 73 6.35 5.41 14.25
CA ALA A 73 5.94 4.05 14.64
C ALA A 73 5.83 3.08 13.45
N LYS A 74 5.38 3.57 12.28
CA LYS A 74 5.37 2.77 11.05
C LYS A 74 6.78 2.50 10.54
N LEU A 75 7.68 3.47 10.63
CA LEU A 75 9.08 3.34 10.24
C LEU A 75 9.77 2.29 11.11
N GLU A 76 9.65 2.38 12.43
CA GLU A 76 10.17 1.37 13.37
C GLU A 76 9.61 -0.03 13.05
N ARG A 77 8.33 -0.13 12.71
CA ARG A 77 7.73 -1.42 12.30
C ARG A 77 8.35 -1.94 11.01
N ILE A 78 8.56 -1.09 9.99
CA ILE A 78 9.20 -1.48 8.74
C ILE A 78 10.65 -1.91 9.00
N GLU A 79 11.40 -1.15 9.79
CA GLU A 79 12.78 -1.47 10.17
C GLU A 79 12.86 -2.82 10.91
N SER A 80 11.93 -3.09 11.83
CA SER A 80 11.84 -4.38 12.51
C SER A 80 11.58 -5.54 11.53
N GLN A 81 10.73 -5.31 10.52
CA GLN A 81 10.47 -6.30 9.48
C GLN A 81 11.70 -6.52 8.58
N LEU A 82 12.48 -5.48 8.31
CA LEU A 82 13.73 -5.59 7.55
C LEU A 82 14.76 -6.46 8.27
N VAL A 83 14.91 -6.32 9.60
CA VAL A 83 15.81 -7.17 10.39
C VAL A 83 15.38 -8.63 10.31
N VAL A 84 14.09 -8.93 10.49
CA VAL A 84 13.57 -10.31 10.38
C VAL A 84 13.76 -10.86 8.96
N LEU A 85 13.58 -10.03 7.93
CA LEU A 85 13.84 -10.44 6.55
C LEU A 85 15.33 -10.69 6.31
N GLN A 86 16.22 -9.87 6.87
CA GLN A 86 17.66 -10.06 6.80
C GLN A 86 18.09 -11.35 7.49
N GLU A 87 17.55 -11.67 8.66
CA GLU A 87 17.78 -12.96 9.33
C GLU A 87 17.33 -14.14 8.45
N LYS A 88 16.15 -14.03 7.82
CA LYS A 88 15.67 -15.05 6.87
C LYS A 88 16.57 -15.16 5.65
N VAL A 89 17.07 -14.05 5.12
CA VAL A 89 18.01 -14.02 3.99
C VAL A 89 19.33 -14.69 4.40
N SER A 90 19.90 -14.37 5.56
CA SER A 90 21.10 -15.03 6.08
C SER A 90 20.89 -16.53 6.31
N ALA A 91 19.71 -16.96 6.76
CA ALA A 91 19.37 -18.38 6.89
C ALA A 91 19.27 -19.09 5.53
N ILE A 92 18.85 -18.38 4.47
CA ILE A 92 18.85 -18.89 3.09
C ILE A 92 20.28 -18.92 2.53
N GLU A 93 21.12 -17.93 2.83
CA GLU A 93 22.53 -17.87 2.42
C GLU A 93 23.44 -18.86 3.18
N ALA A 94 22.98 -19.36 4.33
CA ALA A 94 23.66 -20.40 5.10
C ALA A 94 23.56 -21.81 4.47
N VAL A 95 22.96 -21.95 3.29
CA VAL A 95 23.03 -23.17 2.44
C VAL A 95 24.42 -23.30 1.74
N LYS A 96 25.48 -22.74 2.32
CA LYS A 96 26.86 -22.90 1.85
C LYS A 96 27.44 -24.22 2.36
N THR A 97 27.91 -25.08 1.45
CA THR A 97 28.68 -26.27 1.80
C THR A 97 30.03 -25.89 2.42
N PRO A 98 30.70 -26.80 3.15
CA PRO A 98 31.87 -26.48 3.99
C PRO A 98 33.16 -26.09 3.24
N GLU A 99 33.12 -25.97 1.91
CA GLU A 99 34.31 -26.02 1.06
C GLU A 99 34.36 -24.84 0.08
N GLY A 100 34.20 -23.59 0.54
CA GLY A 100 34.76 -22.37 -0.07
C GLY A 100 34.49 -22.04 -1.55
N ASN A 101 33.74 -22.86 -2.28
CA ASN A 101 33.41 -22.65 -3.68
C ASN A 101 32.06 -21.96 -3.75
N LEU A 102 31.95 -20.99 -4.68
CA LEU A 102 30.66 -20.51 -5.14
C LEU A 102 29.80 -21.74 -5.46
N VAL A 103 28.66 -21.87 -4.79
CA VAL A 103 27.60 -22.72 -5.28
C VAL A 103 27.27 -22.15 -6.66
N VAL A 104 27.82 -22.76 -7.71
CA VAL A 104 27.16 -22.75 -9.01
C VAL A 104 25.87 -23.49 -8.71
N ILE A 105 24.86 -22.75 -8.26
CA ILE A 105 23.50 -23.23 -8.30
C ILE A 105 23.38 -23.61 -9.77
N PRO A 106 23.15 -24.89 -10.12
CA PRO A 106 22.75 -25.18 -11.49
C PRO A 106 21.54 -24.28 -11.69
N LYS A 107 21.72 -23.19 -12.45
CA LYS A 107 20.68 -22.22 -12.77
C LYS A 107 19.78 -22.90 -13.82
N ALA A 108 19.15 -23.96 -13.36
CA ALA A 108 18.42 -24.96 -14.12
C ALA A 108 17.72 -25.87 -13.11
N LYS A 109 16.94 -25.28 -12.20
CA LYS A 109 16.01 -26.03 -11.36
C LYS A 109 14.62 -25.45 -11.61
N LYS A 110 14.06 -25.66 -12.80
CA LYS A 110 13.38 -26.86 -13.32
C LYS A 110 11.97 -26.32 -13.57
N LEU A 111 11.72 -25.96 -14.83
CA LEU A 111 10.40 -25.70 -15.40
C LEU A 111 9.55 -27.00 -15.31
N GLU A 112 9.45 -27.58 -14.12
CA GLU A 112 8.64 -28.77 -13.85
C GLU A 112 7.21 -28.40 -14.19
N ASN A 113 6.60 -29.18 -15.09
CA ASN A 113 5.22 -29.02 -15.52
C ASN A 113 4.94 -27.81 -16.41
N PHE A 114 5.96 -27.07 -16.86
CA PHE A 114 5.77 -26.15 -17.98
C PHE A 114 5.80 -26.93 -19.30
N VAL A 115 4.90 -26.55 -20.20
CA VAL A 115 4.82 -27.06 -21.56
C VAL A 115 5.38 -26.02 -22.50
N GLN A 116 6.24 -26.43 -23.42
CA GLN A 116 6.77 -25.53 -24.44
C GLN A 116 5.69 -25.23 -25.50
N ILE A 117 5.49 -23.95 -25.80
CA ILE A 117 4.60 -23.45 -26.83
C ILE A 117 5.39 -22.40 -27.63
N GLY A 118 5.79 -22.75 -28.85
CA GLY A 118 6.72 -21.91 -29.61
C GLY A 118 8.07 -21.78 -28.91
N SER A 119 8.51 -20.54 -28.67
CA SER A 119 9.78 -20.21 -28.01
C SER A 119 9.65 -20.01 -26.49
N ARG A 120 8.45 -20.14 -25.93
CA ARG A 120 8.15 -19.86 -24.53
C ARG A 120 7.61 -21.10 -23.83
N PHE A 121 7.62 -21.06 -22.52
CA PHE A 121 7.14 -22.12 -21.66
C PHE A 121 5.90 -21.65 -20.90
N PHE A 122 4.90 -22.51 -20.78
CA PHE A 122 3.66 -22.20 -20.08
C PHE A 122 3.30 -23.26 -19.04
N TYR A 123 2.92 -22.83 -17.85
CA TYR A 123 2.33 -23.67 -16.83
C TYR A 123 0.84 -23.33 -16.69
N ILE A 124 -0.03 -24.34 -16.75
CA ILE A 124 -1.48 -24.17 -16.65
C ILE A 124 -1.93 -24.84 -15.34
N GLU A 125 -2.32 -24.05 -14.35
CA GLU A 125 -2.77 -24.54 -13.04
C GLU A 125 -4.07 -25.35 -13.17
N GLN A 126 -4.16 -26.49 -12.49
CA GLN A 126 -5.27 -27.44 -12.62
C GLN A 126 -6.02 -27.73 -11.31
N HIS A 127 -5.52 -27.28 -10.17
CA HIS A 127 -5.99 -27.71 -8.86
C HIS A 127 -6.41 -26.54 -7.96
N HIS A 128 -5.75 -25.40 -8.07
CA HIS A 128 -5.95 -24.29 -7.14
C HIS A 128 -6.53 -23.06 -7.82
N ARG A 129 -7.54 -22.46 -7.16
CA ARG A 129 -8.11 -21.18 -7.55
C ARG A 129 -7.65 -20.10 -6.60
N VAL A 130 -7.10 -19.02 -7.14
CA VAL A 130 -6.58 -17.90 -6.38
C VAL A 130 -6.96 -16.58 -7.05
N ASN A 131 -6.80 -15.47 -6.32
CA ASN A 131 -7.00 -14.15 -6.90
C ASN A 131 -5.81 -13.73 -7.78
N TRP A 132 -6.01 -12.68 -8.58
CA TRP A 132 -5.03 -12.27 -9.59
C TRP A 132 -3.67 -11.93 -8.97
N PHE A 133 -3.67 -11.22 -7.83
CA PHE A 133 -2.44 -10.86 -7.11
C PHE A 133 -1.66 -12.07 -6.59
N ALA A 134 -2.37 -13.07 -6.06
CA ALA A 134 -1.76 -14.31 -5.61
C ALA A 134 -1.21 -15.12 -6.79
N ALA A 135 -1.95 -15.19 -7.91
CA ALA A 135 -1.49 -15.86 -9.12
C ALA A 135 -0.20 -15.23 -9.67
N THR A 136 -0.14 -13.89 -9.71
CA THR A 136 1.08 -13.13 -10.06
C THR A 136 2.27 -13.55 -9.20
N ASN A 137 2.09 -13.61 -7.88
CA ASN A 137 3.16 -14.00 -6.96
C ASN A 137 3.59 -15.47 -7.15
N ILE A 138 2.65 -16.38 -7.38
CA ILE A 138 2.95 -17.80 -7.63
C ILE A 138 3.80 -17.93 -8.90
N CYS A 139 3.38 -17.31 -10.01
CA CYS A 139 4.16 -17.39 -11.25
C CYS A 139 5.58 -16.82 -11.10
N ARG A 140 5.74 -15.73 -10.33
CA ARG A 140 7.06 -15.17 -10.00
C ARG A 140 7.92 -16.13 -9.18
N GLN A 141 7.33 -16.84 -8.23
CA GLN A 141 8.04 -17.88 -7.45
C GLN A 141 8.44 -19.09 -8.29
N MET A 142 7.70 -19.36 -9.37
CA MET A 142 8.02 -20.41 -10.35
C MET A 142 9.06 -19.97 -11.40
N GLY A 143 9.64 -18.76 -11.27
CA GLY A 143 10.62 -18.23 -12.22
C GLY A 143 10.02 -17.65 -13.50
N GLY A 144 8.73 -17.31 -13.48
CA GLY A 144 8.00 -16.74 -14.61
C GLY A 144 7.13 -15.54 -14.23
N HIS A 145 6.14 -15.24 -15.06
CA HIS A 145 5.12 -14.23 -14.83
C HIS A 145 3.74 -14.82 -15.15
N LEU A 146 2.65 -14.15 -14.78
CA LEU A 146 1.36 -14.52 -15.35
C LEU A 146 1.41 -14.35 -16.87
N ALA A 147 0.76 -15.27 -17.59
CA ALA A 147 0.84 -15.33 -19.05
C ALA A 147 0.17 -14.13 -19.71
N SER A 148 0.88 -13.49 -20.64
CA SER A 148 0.37 -12.43 -21.50
C SER A 148 0.66 -12.86 -22.94
N PRO A 149 -0.32 -13.51 -23.61
CA PRO A 149 -0.12 -13.95 -24.99
C PRO A 149 0.33 -12.81 -25.88
N SER A 150 1.32 -13.06 -26.74
CA SER A 150 1.90 -12.02 -27.60
C SER A 150 1.35 -12.05 -29.04
N SER A 151 0.55 -13.04 -29.39
CA SER A 151 -0.03 -13.20 -30.72
C SER A 151 -1.24 -14.15 -30.72
N GLU A 152 -2.07 -14.07 -31.75
CA GLU A 152 -3.19 -15.01 -31.98
C GLU A 152 -2.74 -16.46 -32.07
N LYS A 153 -1.58 -16.70 -32.70
CA LYS A 153 -1.00 -18.04 -32.86
C LYS A 153 -0.61 -18.64 -31.51
N GLU A 154 0.05 -17.85 -30.66
CA GLU A 154 0.42 -18.28 -29.31
C GLU A 154 -0.84 -18.52 -28.46
N TRP A 155 -1.79 -17.58 -28.52
CA TRP A 155 -3.06 -17.70 -27.84
C TRP A 155 -3.82 -18.98 -28.22
N SER A 156 -3.96 -19.27 -29.52
CA SER A 156 -4.64 -20.47 -30.00
C SER A 156 -3.99 -21.76 -29.48
N ALA A 157 -2.65 -21.80 -29.46
CA ALA A 157 -1.92 -22.97 -28.96
C ALA A 157 -1.97 -23.13 -27.43
N ILE A 158 -2.14 -22.03 -26.68
CA ILE A 158 -2.45 -22.08 -25.24
C ILE A 158 -3.87 -22.60 -25.04
N LYS A 159 -4.84 -22.05 -25.78
CA LYS A 159 -6.27 -22.37 -25.69
C LYS A 159 -6.55 -23.86 -25.88
N GLU A 160 -5.85 -24.52 -26.81
CA GLU A 160 -5.95 -25.97 -27.03
C GLU A 160 -5.61 -26.84 -25.81
N ARG A 161 -4.87 -26.28 -24.83
CA ARG A 161 -4.45 -26.98 -23.61
C ARG A 161 -5.28 -26.62 -22.39
N LEU A 162 -6.26 -25.71 -22.52
CA LEU A 162 -7.10 -25.29 -21.42
C LEU A 162 -8.22 -26.31 -21.14
N THR A 163 -8.58 -26.44 -19.87
CA THR A 163 -9.63 -27.38 -19.45
C THR A 163 -10.98 -26.70 -19.46
N ARG A 164 -11.95 -27.29 -20.18
CA ARG A 164 -13.35 -26.81 -20.19
C ARG A 164 -13.94 -26.79 -18.78
N GLY A 165 -14.79 -25.80 -18.50
CA GLY A 165 -15.38 -25.54 -17.20
C GLY A 165 -14.46 -24.78 -16.22
N ARG A 166 -13.31 -24.28 -16.68
CA ARG A 166 -12.35 -23.54 -15.85
C ARG A 166 -12.00 -22.20 -16.48
N ASN A 167 -12.06 -21.13 -15.70
CA ASN A 167 -11.56 -19.83 -16.12
C ASN A 167 -10.09 -19.67 -15.71
N TYR A 168 -9.35 -18.80 -16.38
CA TYR A 168 -7.90 -18.65 -16.17
C TYR A 168 -7.47 -17.18 -16.15
N TRP A 169 -6.71 -16.77 -15.15
CA TRP A 169 -6.05 -15.47 -15.13
C TRP A 169 -4.98 -15.35 -16.21
N LEU A 170 -4.92 -14.17 -16.82
CA LEU A 170 -3.79 -13.68 -17.61
C LEU A 170 -3.04 -12.59 -16.85
N GLY A 171 -1.78 -12.37 -17.22
CA GLY A 171 -0.91 -11.32 -16.72
C GLY A 171 -1.20 -9.99 -17.39
N ILE A 172 -2.48 -9.64 -17.53
CA ILE A 172 -2.93 -8.41 -18.18
C ILE A 172 -3.92 -7.72 -17.24
N SER A 173 -3.71 -6.42 -17.04
CA SER A 173 -4.55 -5.58 -16.18
C SER A 173 -4.48 -4.12 -16.61
N ASP A 174 -5.51 -3.35 -16.33
CA ASP A 174 -5.55 -1.89 -16.49
C ASP A 174 -5.61 -1.16 -15.12
N LEU A 175 -5.26 -1.86 -14.04
CA LEU A 175 -5.11 -1.34 -12.66
C LEU A 175 -4.34 0.00 -12.55
N ALA A 176 -3.41 0.27 -13.48
CA ALA A 176 -2.64 1.50 -13.50
C ALA A 176 -3.43 2.68 -14.08
N THR A 177 -4.16 2.43 -15.17
CA THR A 177 -4.96 3.41 -15.90
C THR A 177 -6.10 2.68 -16.60
N GLU A 178 -7.33 2.95 -16.19
CA GLU A 178 -8.56 2.42 -16.77
C GLU A 178 -8.55 2.45 -18.31
N GLY A 179 -8.86 1.32 -18.94
CA GLY A 179 -8.88 1.17 -20.40
C GLY A 179 -7.51 0.98 -21.05
N LEU A 180 -6.40 1.04 -20.29
CA LEU A 180 -5.05 0.73 -20.77
C LEU A 180 -4.57 -0.61 -20.21
N TYR A 181 -4.86 -1.68 -20.92
CA TYR A 181 -4.45 -3.03 -20.54
C TYR A 181 -2.96 -3.27 -20.76
N LEU A 182 -2.21 -3.36 -19.66
CA LEU A 182 -0.77 -3.58 -19.64
C LEU A 182 -0.44 -5.02 -19.27
N SER A 183 0.60 -5.55 -19.91
CA SER A 183 1.24 -6.80 -19.54
C SER A 183 1.99 -6.62 -18.22
N GLN A 184 1.66 -7.42 -17.21
CA GLN A 184 2.32 -7.42 -15.91
C GLN A 184 3.82 -7.72 -16.02
N ALA A 185 4.20 -8.58 -16.97
CA ALA A 185 5.59 -9.00 -17.17
C ALA A 185 6.48 -7.89 -17.75
N THR A 186 5.94 -7.06 -18.64
CA THR A 186 6.73 -6.07 -19.40
C THR A 186 6.43 -4.62 -19.03
N GLY A 187 5.28 -4.34 -18.41
CA GLY A 187 4.77 -2.99 -18.17
C GLY A 187 4.26 -2.27 -19.43
N ASN A 188 4.35 -2.90 -20.60
CA ASN A 188 3.88 -2.34 -21.87
C ASN A 188 2.43 -2.75 -22.16
N MET A 189 1.79 -2.10 -23.12
CA MET A 189 0.47 -2.51 -23.63
C MET A 189 0.47 -3.99 -24.03
N ALA A 190 -0.60 -4.71 -23.67
CA ALA A 190 -0.79 -6.09 -24.08
C ALA A 190 -0.74 -6.19 -25.61
N SER A 191 0.14 -7.04 -26.13
CA SER A 191 0.34 -7.18 -27.59
C SER A 191 -0.78 -7.94 -28.28
N TYR A 192 -1.59 -8.68 -27.53
CA TYR A 192 -2.74 -9.41 -28.04
C TYR A 192 -3.88 -9.40 -27.02
N LEU A 193 -5.06 -9.02 -27.49
CA LEU A 193 -6.32 -9.04 -26.75
C LEU A 193 -7.40 -9.62 -27.64
N SER A 194 -8.23 -10.51 -27.10
CA SER A 194 -9.34 -11.14 -27.81
C SER A 194 -10.55 -11.23 -26.90
N TRP A 195 -11.26 -10.11 -26.78
CA TRP A 195 -12.40 -9.94 -25.89
C TRP A 195 -13.60 -10.80 -26.30
N SER A 196 -14.34 -11.31 -25.31
CA SER A 196 -15.67 -11.86 -25.57
C SER A 196 -16.65 -10.76 -25.98
N SER A 197 -17.76 -11.16 -26.60
CA SER A 197 -18.79 -10.21 -26.99
C SER A 197 -19.30 -9.45 -25.77
N GLY A 198 -19.24 -8.12 -25.83
CA GLY A 198 -19.62 -7.22 -24.73
C GLY A 198 -18.47 -6.80 -23.81
N GLU A 199 -17.30 -7.40 -23.96
CA GLU A 199 -16.11 -7.09 -23.13
C GLU A 199 -15.09 -6.19 -23.86
N PRO A 200 -14.26 -5.46 -23.11
CA PRO A 200 -14.34 -5.27 -21.66
C PRO A 200 -15.50 -4.33 -21.27
N ASN A 201 -16.17 -4.62 -20.17
CA ASN A 201 -17.37 -3.88 -19.77
C ASN A 201 -17.20 -3.04 -18.48
N ASN A 202 -16.10 -3.26 -17.76
CA ASN A 202 -15.79 -2.66 -16.46
C ASN A 202 -16.98 -2.64 -15.50
N HIS A 203 -17.57 -3.79 -15.21
CA HIS A 203 -18.81 -3.87 -14.46
C HIS A 203 -18.67 -3.20 -13.09
N ASN A 204 -19.56 -2.25 -12.79
CA ASN A 204 -19.54 -1.42 -11.58
C ASN A 204 -18.24 -0.62 -11.35
N ASN A 205 -17.43 -0.38 -12.39
CA ASN A 205 -16.11 0.28 -12.30
C ASN A 205 -15.13 -0.45 -11.37
N LYS A 206 -15.11 -1.79 -11.40
CA LYS A 206 -14.30 -2.63 -10.50
C LYS A 206 -13.48 -3.70 -11.22
N GLU A 207 -13.66 -3.88 -12.52
CA GLU A 207 -13.08 -4.99 -13.26
C GLU A 207 -11.79 -4.54 -13.92
N ASN A 208 -10.65 -4.94 -13.35
CA ASN A 208 -9.34 -4.41 -13.74
C ASN A 208 -8.33 -5.50 -14.14
N CYS A 209 -8.75 -6.76 -14.11
CA CYS A 209 -7.88 -7.92 -14.36
C CYS A 209 -8.50 -8.82 -15.41
N VAL A 210 -7.67 -9.32 -16.32
CA VAL A 210 -8.16 -10.11 -17.46
C VAL A 210 -8.17 -11.60 -17.13
N GLU A 211 -9.33 -12.23 -17.28
CA GLU A 211 -9.49 -13.68 -17.29
C GLU A 211 -9.88 -14.22 -18.68
N LEU A 212 -9.68 -15.52 -18.85
CA LEU A 212 -10.19 -16.32 -19.95
C LEU A 212 -11.41 -17.08 -19.48
N ARG A 213 -12.51 -16.97 -20.21
CA ARG A 213 -13.80 -17.55 -19.84
C ARG A 213 -14.10 -18.84 -20.58
N SER A 214 -14.21 -19.97 -19.88
CA SER A 214 -14.46 -21.25 -20.55
C SER A 214 -15.80 -21.31 -21.28
N ASP A 215 -16.80 -20.56 -20.83
CA ASP A 215 -18.13 -20.48 -21.45
C ASP A 215 -18.15 -19.57 -22.69
N SER A 216 -17.16 -18.69 -22.83
CA SER A 216 -16.95 -17.81 -23.98
C SER A 216 -15.89 -18.34 -24.95
N ASP A 217 -15.73 -19.67 -25.03
CA ASP A 217 -14.65 -20.31 -25.78
C ASP A 217 -13.26 -19.74 -25.45
N PHE A 218 -13.03 -19.51 -24.16
CA PHE A 218 -11.82 -18.90 -23.60
C PHE A 218 -11.50 -17.50 -24.12
N LEU A 219 -12.46 -16.75 -24.67
CA LEU A 219 -12.26 -15.33 -24.93
C LEU A 219 -12.08 -14.53 -23.63
N MET A 220 -11.46 -13.35 -23.75
CA MET A 220 -11.04 -12.50 -22.64
C MET A 220 -12.20 -11.70 -22.06
N ASN A 221 -12.17 -11.52 -20.75
CA ASN A 221 -13.13 -10.76 -19.95
C ASN A 221 -12.36 -10.01 -18.88
N ASP A 222 -12.64 -8.72 -18.68
CA ASP A 222 -12.18 -8.00 -17.50
C ASP A 222 -13.09 -8.37 -16.32
N ILE A 223 -12.51 -8.64 -15.16
CA ILE A 223 -13.25 -8.99 -13.96
C ILE A 223 -12.53 -8.43 -12.73
N GLU A 224 -13.25 -8.31 -11.61
CA GLU A 224 -12.66 -7.84 -10.35
C GLU A 224 -11.50 -8.76 -9.94
N CYS A 225 -10.32 -8.17 -9.72
CA CYS A 225 -9.07 -8.90 -9.47
C CYS A 225 -9.11 -9.82 -8.23
N THR A 226 -10.11 -9.65 -7.36
CA THR A 226 -10.32 -10.41 -6.12
C THR A 226 -11.01 -11.76 -6.34
N TYR A 227 -11.64 -11.99 -7.50
CA TYR A 227 -12.23 -13.28 -7.85
C TYR A 227 -11.20 -14.40 -7.79
N LYS A 228 -11.64 -15.63 -7.52
CA LYS A 228 -10.74 -16.79 -7.48
C LYS A 228 -10.90 -17.62 -8.73
N THR A 229 -9.84 -17.75 -9.52
CA THR A 229 -9.84 -18.59 -10.74
C THR A 229 -8.51 -19.33 -10.88
N TYR A 230 -8.41 -20.23 -11.86
CA TYR A 230 -7.13 -20.87 -12.20
C TYR A 230 -6.23 -19.84 -12.88
N PHE A 231 -4.99 -20.17 -13.20
CA PHE A 231 -4.07 -19.21 -13.80
C PHE A 231 -3.08 -19.89 -14.73
N ILE A 232 -2.49 -19.09 -15.60
CA ILE A 232 -1.47 -19.53 -16.54
C ILE A 232 -0.21 -18.72 -16.25
N CYS A 233 0.91 -19.41 -16.03
CA CYS A 233 2.22 -18.77 -15.96
C CYS A 233 2.95 -18.90 -17.29
N GLU A 234 3.78 -17.92 -17.60
CA GLU A 234 4.72 -17.92 -18.72
C GLU A 234 6.15 -17.78 -18.23
N ALA A 235 7.09 -18.39 -18.94
CA ALA A 235 8.52 -18.21 -18.76
C ALA A 235 9.22 -18.18 -20.12
N ALA A 236 10.28 -17.37 -20.22
CA ALA A 236 11.18 -17.41 -21.38
C ALA A 236 12.20 -18.54 -21.21
N ASN A 237 12.74 -19.03 -22.33
CA ASN A 237 13.94 -19.85 -22.27
C ASN A 237 15.10 -18.96 -21.79
N GLU A 238 15.69 -19.20 -20.61
CA GLU A 238 16.98 -18.58 -20.27
C GLU A 238 18.04 -19.22 -21.19
N SER A 239 18.34 -18.56 -22.31
CA SER A 239 19.47 -18.89 -23.20
C SER A 239 20.78 -18.39 -22.64
#